data_AF-A0A5E4LTC9-F1
#
_entry.id   AF-A0A5E4LTC9-F1
#
_cell.length_a   1.000
_cell.length_b   1.000
_cell.length_c   1.000
_cell.angle_alpha   90.00
_cell.angle_beta   90.00
_cell.angle_gamma   90.00
#
_symmetry.space_group_name_H-M   'P 1'
#
loop_
_entity.id
_entity.type
_entity.pdbx_description
1 polymer ?
#
loop_
_entity_poly.entity_id
_entity_poly.type
_entity_poly.pdbx_seq_one_letter_code
_entity_poly.pdbx_strand_id
1 'polypeptide(L)'
;MQDELIENVLHLINSKKGDVGRLNYILSMLQEDRTLYTSDKKYLDSLISTYIEPSKRRMGQQQSVEELKTELTQVKAKLERIEKRGYRKPIGRKTGFFFVTFFFGWHAVVQLLSEKFLHDVQNINPYLFPLYQLKLIIPNQVTTIMEQYNLNLEQIIVFVWGAMIFTWIILGFIYLVKFIRSRYNPAIQ
;
A
#
# COMPACT_ATOMS: atom_id res chain seq x y z
N MET A 1 -3.07 -39.84 36.61
CA MET A 1 -1.91 -39.13 37.21
C MET A 1 -0.72 -40.06 37.40
N GLN A 2 -0.89 -41.30 37.89
CA GLN A 2 0.19 -42.29 37.93
C GLN A 2 0.67 -42.70 36.53
N ASP A 3 -0.22 -42.82 35.54
CA ASP A 3 0.16 -43.20 34.17
C ASP A 3 1.16 -42.21 33.54
N GLU A 4 0.98 -40.90 33.76
CA GLU A 4 1.91 -39.86 33.30
C GLU A 4 3.26 -39.96 34.03
N LEU A 5 3.28 -40.32 35.31
CA LEU A 5 4.52 -40.55 36.06
C LEU A 5 5.26 -41.80 35.57
N ILE A 6 4.54 -42.87 35.25
CA ILE A 6 5.11 -44.09 34.67
C ILE A 6 5.76 -43.79 33.33
N GLU A 7 5.08 -43.04 32.46
CA GLU A 7 5.61 -42.60 31.17
C GLU A 7 6.86 -41.73 31.33
N ASN A 8 6.84 -40.78 32.27
CA ASN A 8 7.99 -39.94 32.58
C ASN A 8 9.20 -40.75 33.09
N VAL A 9 8.98 -41.76 33.95
CA VAL A 9 10.04 -42.65 34.44
C VAL A 9 10.61 -43.50 33.31
N LEU A 10 9.76 -44.09 32.46
CA LEU A 10 10.20 -44.83 31.27
C LEU A 10 11.04 -43.96 30.34
N HIS A 11 10.62 -42.70 30.12
CA HIS A 11 11.38 -41.74 29.34
C HIS A 11 12.76 -41.44 29.97
N LEU A 12 12.85 -41.27 31.30
CA LEU A 12 14.11 -41.06 32.01
C LEU A 12 15.05 -42.29 31.91
N ILE A 13 14.50 -43.51 31.99
CA ILE A 13 15.25 -44.76 31.81
C ILE A 13 15.79 -44.85 30.38
N ASN A 14 14.93 -44.67 29.38
CA ASN A 14 15.29 -44.77 27.96
C ASN A 14 16.33 -43.70 27.55
N SER A 15 16.23 -42.49 28.12
CA SER A 15 17.18 -41.41 27.89
C SER A 15 18.44 -41.50 28.76
N LYS A 16 18.57 -42.54 29.59
CA LYS A 16 19.66 -42.77 30.55
C LYS A 16 19.93 -41.54 31.44
N LYS A 17 18.86 -40.86 31.87
CA LYS A 17 18.91 -39.67 32.73
C LYS A 17 18.57 -40.01 34.17
N GLY A 18 19.57 -40.46 34.91
CA GLY A 18 19.46 -40.85 36.31
C GLY A 18 20.14 -42.19 36.59
N ASP A 19 19.89 -42.72 37.78
CA ASP A 19 20.30 -44.06 38.20
C ASP A 19 19.23 -45.05 37.73
N VAL A 20 19.57 -45.84 36.72
CA VAL A 20 18.67 -46.80 36.08
C VAL A 20 18.19 -47.85 37.07
N GLY A 21 19.04 -48.28 38.02
CA GLY A 21 18.64 -49.26 39.04
C GLY A 21 17.57 -48.68 39.96
N ARG A 22 17.77 -47.44 40.40
CA ARG A 22 16.81 -46.72 41.24
C ARG A 22 15.52 -46.38 40.50
N LEU A 23 15.61 -45.98 39.23
CA LEU A 23 14.43 -45.70 38.40
C LEU A 23 13.61 -46.95 38.09
N ASN A 24 14.25 -48.10 37.86
CA ASN A 24 13.55 -49.39 37.69
C ASN A 24 12.81 -49.81 38.97
N TYR A 25 13.43 -49.59 40.13
CA TYR A 25 12.75 -49.80 41.42
C TYR A 25 11.53 -48.88 41.57
N ILE A 26 11.68 -47.59 41.29
CA ILE A 26 10.57 -46.62 41.30
C ILE A 26 9.46 -47.03 40.32
N LEU A 27 9.82 -47.50 39.12
CA LEU A 27 8.88 -47.98 38.12
C LEU A 27 8.08 -49.18 38.63
N SER A 28 8.74 -50.18 39.22
CA SER A 28 8.05 -51.34 39.81
C SER A 28 7.10 -50.94 40.95
N MET A 29 7.51 -50.00 41.81
CA MET A 29 6.67 -49.49 42.88
C MET A 29 5.44 -48.73 42.36
N LEU A 30 5.59 -47.96 41.28
CA LEU A 30 4.48 -47.26 40.63
C LEU A 30 3.53 -48.22 39.90
N GLN A 31 4.04 -49.30 39.29
CA GLN A 31 3.24 -50.32 38.61
C GLN A 31 2.44 -51.18 39.58
N GLU A 32 2.98 -51.44 40.77
CA GLU A 32 2.29 -52.17 41.84
C GLU A 32 1.37 -51.29 42.71
N ASP A 33 1.14 -50.03 42.30
CA ASP A 33 0.35 -49.02 43.03
C ASP A 33 0.80 -48.83 44.49
N ARG A 34 2.10 -49.00 44.75
CA ARG A 34 2.69 -48.81 46.09
C ARG A 34 3.13 -47.36 46.30
N THR A 35 3.13 -46.96 47.56
CA THR A 35 3.57 -45.63 47.95
C THR A 35 5.10 -45.52 47.88
N LEU A 36 5.59 -44.58 47.07
CA LEU A 36 7.02 -44.27 46.99
C LEU A 36 7.53 -43.63 48.29
N TYR A 37 8.76 -43.97 48.67
CA TYR A 37 9.46 -43.29 49.75
C TYR A 37 9.67 -41.80 49.44
N THR A 38 9.70 -40.97 50.47
CA THR A 38 9.88 -39.51 50.34
C THR A 38 11.19 -39.13 49.66
N SER A 39 12.24 -39.93 49.84
CA SER A 39 13.53 -39.79 49.15
C SER A 39 13.43 -40.04 47.65
N ASP A 40 12.66 -41.06 47.25
CA ASP A 40 12.46 -41.45 45.85
C ASP A 40 11.52 -40.49 45.12
N LYS A 41 10.50 -39.98 45.80
CA LYS A 41 9.66 -38.89 45.28
C LYS A 41 10.47 -37.65 44.97
N LYS A 42 11.26 -37.16 45.93
CA LYS A 42 12.14 -36.00 45.72
C LYS A 42 13.15 -36.22 44.60
N TYR A 43 13.69 -37.43 44.51
CA TYR A 43 14.60 -37.81 43.44
C TYR A 43 13.92 -37.73 42.08
N LEU A 44 12.73 -38.32 41.93
CA LEU A 44 11.96 -38.29 40.70
C LEU A 44 11.56 -36.87 40.30
N ASP A 45 11.05 -36.06 41.24
CA ASP A 45 10.66 -34.66 40.99
C ASP A 45 11.85 -33.81 40.51
N SER A 46 13.04 -34.06 41.07
CA SER A 46 14.27 -33.37 40.65
C SER A 46 14.67 -33.71 39.20
N LEU A 47 14.46 -34.96 38.78
CA LEU A 47 14.75 -35.39 37.40
C LEU A 47 13.70 -34.88 36.42
N ILE A 48 12.42 -34.89 36.79
CA ILE A 48 11.33 -34.41 35.95
C ILE A 48 11.49 -32.91 35.67
N SER A 49 11.76 -32.11 36.70
CA SER A 49 12.02 -30.66 36.55
C SER A 49 13.27 -30.37 35.71
N THR A 50 14.33 -31.17 35.85
CA THR A 50 15.59 -30.94 35.14
C THR A 50 15.54 -31.35 33.68
N TYR A 51 14.85 -32.45 33.34
CA TYR A 51 14.94 -33.05 32.00
C TYR A 51 13.64 -32.98 31.20
N ILE A 52 12.48 -33.06 31.84
CA ILE A 52 11.20 -33.17 31.15
C ILE A 52 10.59 -31.79 30.92
N GLU A 53 10.53 -30.93 31.93
CA GLU A 53 10.01 -29.56 31.78
C GLU A 53 10.70 -28.72 30.69
N PRO A 54 12.05 -28.66 30.61
CA PRO A 54 12.70 -27.88 29.57
C PRO A 54 12.50 -28.46 28.16
N SER A 55 12.26 -29.77 28.02
CA SER A 55 11.98 -30.40 26.72
C SER A 55 10.60 -29.99 26.18
N LYS A 56 9.56 -30.02 27.03
CA LYS A 56 8.20 -29.57 26.69
C LYS A 56 8.18 -28.09 26.28
N ARG A 57 8.92 -27.25 27.01
CA ARG A 57 9.04 -25.82 26.66
C ARG A 57 9.70 -25.59 25.31
N ARG A 58 10.77 -26.32 24.99
CA ARG A 58 11.46 -26.21 23.69
C ARG A 58 10.60 -26.67 22.51
N MET A 59 9.84 -27.75 22.66
CA MET A 59 8.91 -28.22 21.61
C MET A 59 7.78 -27.21 21.35
N GLY A 60 7.20 -26.62 22.41
CA GLY A 60 6.20 -25.56 22.24
C GLY A 60 6.76 -24.29 21.60
N GLN A 61 8.00 -23.92 21.94
CA GLN A 61 8.69 -22.78 21.30
C GLN A 61 9.05 -23.05 19.83
N GLN A 62 9.42 -24.28 19.48
CA GLN A 62 9.67 -24.66 18.08
C GLN A 62 8.39 -24.64 17.26
N GLN A 63 7.29 -25.17 17.80
CA GLN A 63 5.98 -25.12 17.15
C GLN A 63 5.51 -23.68 16.90
N SER A 64 5.66 -22.77 17.87
CA SER A 64 5.30 -21.37 17.68
C SER A 64 6.19 -20.66 16.66
N VAL A 65 7.49 -20.99 16.63
CA VAL A 65 8.42 -20.44 15.63
C VAL A 65 8.11 -20.94 14.22
N GLU A 66 7.74 -22.21 14.06
CA GLU A 66 7.28 -22.76 12.78
C GLU A 66 5.97 -22.09 12.32
N GLU A 67 4.99 -21.92 13.21
CA GLU A 67 3.73 -21.22 12.93
C GLU A 67 3.99 -19.77 12.49
N LEU A 68 4.81 -19.03 13.24
CA LEU A 68 5.22 -17.66 12.90
C LEU A 68 5.90 -17.58 11.53
N LYS A 69 6.77 -18.54 11.18
CA LYS A 69 7.39 -18.58 9.84
C LYS A 69 6.33 -18.77 8.75
N THR A 70 5.35 -19.65 8.96
CA THR A 70 4.30 -19.89 7.98
C THR A 70 3.42 -18.64 7.78
N GLU A 71 3.03 -17.96 8.85
CA GLU A 71 2.29 -16.69 8.76
C GLU A 71 3.09 -15.62 8.01
N LEU A 72 4.39 -15.51 8.29
CA LEU A 72 5.26 -14.53 7.64
C LEU A 72 5.38 -14.80 6.12
N THR A 73 5.49 -16.07 5.72
CA THR A 73 5.45 -16.43 4.29
C THR A 73 4.11 -16.12 3.63
N GLN A 74 2.99 -16.33 4.35
CA GLN A 74 1.65 -16.04 3.84
C GLN A 74 1.43 -14.52 3.68
N VAL A 75 1.88 -13.72 4.64
CA VAL A 75 1.83 -12.26 4.58
C VAL A 75 2.67 -11.74 3.43
N LYS A 76 3.89 -12.26 3.24
CA LYS A 76 4.75 -11.90 2.11
C LYS A 76 4.08 -12.20 0.76
N ALA A 77 3.44 -13.37 0.62
CA ALA A 77 2.71 -13.74 -0.59
C ALA A 77 1.46 -12.85 -0.83
N LYS A 78 0.73 -12.48 0.23
CA LYS A 78 -0.38 -11.51 0.13
C LYS A 78 0.13 -10.14 -0.32
N LEU A 79 1.25 -9.67 0.24
CA LEU A 79 1.85 -8.40 -0.11
C LEU A 79 2.25 -8.36 -1.59
N GLU A 80 2.90 -9.42 -2.09
CA GLU A 80 3.29 -9.53 -3.50
C GLU A 80 2.07 -9.53 -4.45
N ARG A 81 0.95 -10.17 -4.05
CA ARG A 81 -0.30 -10.12 -4.82
C ARG A 81 -0.91 -8.72 -4.84
N ILE A 82 -0.87 -8.01 -3.71
CA ILE A 82 -1.38 -6.64 -3.60
C ILE A 82 -0.49 -5.70 -4.41
N GLU A 83 0.83 -5.84 -4.34
CA GLU A 83 1.78 -5.07 -5.15
C GLU A 83 1.52 -5.27 -6.64
N LYS A 84 1.40 -6.52 -7.11
CA LYS A 84 1.07 -6.83 -8.51
C LYS A 84 -0.28 -6.26 -8.95
N ARG A 85 -1.28 -6.23 -8.07
CA ARG A 85 -2.62 -5.65 -8.36
C ARG A 85 -2.62 -4.12 -8.31
N GLY A 86 -1.89 -3.51 -7.39
CA GLY A 86 -1.82 -2.06 -7.18
C GLY A 86 -1.00 -1.34 -8.26
N TYR A 87 0.03 -1.99 -8.81
CA TYR A 87 0.87 -1.39 -9.86
C TYR A 87 0.22 -1.38 -11.25
N ARG A 88 -0.77 -2.26 -11.50
CA ARG A 88 -1.35 -2.48 -12.83
C ARG A 88 -2.70 -1.83 -13.10
N LYS A 89 -3.14 -0.84 -12.32
CA LYS A 89 -4.31 -0.04 -12.75
C LYS A 89 -3.84 0.90 -13.88
N PRO A 90 -4.25 0.67 -15.15
CA PRO A 90 -3.71 1.34 -16.34
C PRO A 90 -4.29 2.75 -16.51
N ILE A 91 -4.22 3.55 -15.45
CA ILE A 91 -4.78 4.90 -15.41
C ILE A 91 -3.79 5.88 -16.06
N GLY A 92 -2.48 5.66 -15.90
CA GLY A 92 -1.45 6.51 -16.51
C GLY A 92 -1.45 6.52 -18.04
N ARG A 93 -1.73 5.38 -18.69
CA ARG A 93 -1.79 5.33 -20.16
C ARG A 93 -3.00 6.11 -20.68
N LYS A 94 -4.19 5.94 -20.08
CA LYS A 94 -5.39 6.66 -20.52
C LYS A 94 -5.31 8.16 -20.29
N THR A 95 -4.74 8.59 -19.16
CA THR A 95 -4.52 10.01 -18.87
C THR A 95 -3.48 10.63 -19.81
N GLY A 96 -2.38 9.93 -20.08
CA GLY A 96 -1.38 10.37 -21.06
C GLY A 96 -1.98 10.50 -22.47
N PHE A 97 -2.75 9.50 -22.91
CA PHE A 97 -3.48 9.57 -24.18
C PHE A 97 -4.47 10.74 -24.21
N PHE A 98 -5.23 10.96 -23.14
CA PHE A 98 -6.16 12.08 -23.04
C PHE A 98 -5.45 13.43 -23.23
N PHE A 99 -4.35 13.66 -22.51
CA PHE A 99 -3.56 14.89 -22.65
C PHE A 99 -2.97 15.06 -24.05
N VAL A 100 -2.42 14.00 -24.64
CA VAL A 100 -1.88 14.03 -26.01
C VAL A 100 -2.99 14.35 -27.00
N THR A 101 -4.10 13.61 -27.00
CA THR A 101 -5.20 13.84 -27.95
C THR A 101 -5.85 15.20 -27.79
N PHE A 102 -5.96 15.70 -26.55
CA PHE A 102 -6.55 17.01 -26.29
C PHE A 102 -5.63 18.13 -26.77
N PHE A 103 -4.32 18.03 -26.53
CA PHE A 103 -3.35 19.06 -26.95
C PHE A 103 -3.20 19.11 -28.47
N PHE A 104 -3.04 17.96 -29.13
CA PHE A 104 -2.96 17.89 -30.59
C PHE A 104 -4.30 18.23 -31.27
N GLY A 105 -5.43 17.81 -30.68
CA GLY A 105 -6.76 18.16 -31.16
C GLY A 105 -7.04 19.66 -31.06
N TRP A 106 -6.66 20.30 -29.96
CA TRP A 106 -6.79 21.75 -29.79
C TRP A 106 -5.89 22.51 -30.78
N HIS A 107 -4.64 22.07 -30.97
CA HIS A 107 -3.73 22.66 -31.95
C HIS A 107 -4.28 22.56 -33.39
N ALA A 108 -4.83 21.41 -33.77
CA ALA A 108 -5.44 21.21 -35.09
C ALA A 108 -6.69 22.07 -35.30
N VAL A 109 -7.53 22.24 -34.27
CA VAL A 109 -8.69 23.13 -34.32
C VAL A 109 -8.26 24.59 -34.50
N VAL A 110 -7.23 25.04 -33.77
CA VAL A 110 -6.67 26.38 -33.96
C VAL A 110 -6.13 26.56 -35.37
N GLN A 111 -5.41 25.57 -35.90
CA GLN A 111 -4.84 25.64 -37.24
C GLN A 111 -5.91 25.64 -38.34
N LEU A 112 -6.95 24.80 -38.23
CA LEU A 112 -8.07 24.77 -39.17
C LEU A 112 -8.89 26.07 -39.18
N LEU A 113 -9.10 26.67 -37.99
CA LEU A 113 -9.76 27.97 -37.85
C LEU A 113 -8.93 29.10 -38.49
N SER A 114 -7.60 29.00 -38.45
CA SER A 114 -6.71 29.98 -39.07
C SER A 114 -6.72 29.92 -40.60
N GLU A 115 -6.78 28.73 -41.21
CA GLU A 115 -6.74 28.57 -42.67
C GLU A 115 -8.06 28.91 -43.37
N LYS A 116 -9.22 28.59 -42.78
CA LYS A 116 -10.52 28.81 -43.43
C LYS A 116 -10.99 30.27 -43.47
N PHE A 117 -10.40 31.15 -42.66
CA PHE A 117 -10.96 32.48 -42.43
C PHE A 117 -10.13 33.66 -42.93
N LEU A 118 -8.91 33.50 -43.47
CA LEU A 118 -8.10 34.65 -43.88
C LEU A 118 -7.19 34.42 -45.10
N HIS A 119 -7.46 35.14 -46.19
CA HIS A 119 -6.50 35.40 -47.26
C HIS A 119 -5.60 36.63 -47.01
N ASP A 120 -5.76 37.38 -45.90
CA ASP A 120 -5.17 38.74 -45.82
C ASP A 120 -4.67 39.18 -44.43
N VAL A 121 -4.22 38.25 -43.59
CA VAL A 121 -3.63 38.63 -42.29
C VAL A 121 -2.41 37.77 -41.99
N GLN A 122 -1.30 38.11 -42.66
CA GLN A 122 -0.03 37.39 -42.54
C GLN A 122 0.74 37.65 -41.22
N ASN A 123 0.27 38.52 -40.34
CA ASN A 123 1.03 38.99 -39.16
C ASN A 123 0.34 38.85 -37.79
N ILE A 124 -0.81 38.17 -37.69
CA ILE A 124 -1.49 37.99 -36.40
C ILE A 124 -1.26 36.58 -35.85
N ASN A 125 -0.94 36.50 -34.55
CA ASN A 125 -0.80 35.23 -33.84
C ASN A 125 -2.12 34.43 -33.94
N PRO A 126 -2.13 33.22 -34.53
CA PRO A 126 -3.35 32.46 -34.82
C PRO A 126 -4.18 32.12 -33.57
N TYR A 127 -3.55 32.12 -32.38
CA TYR A 127 -4.23 31.90 -31.11
C TYR A 127 -5.07 33.10 -30.63
N LEU A 128 -4.89 34.30 -31.21
CA LEU A 128 -5.64 35.51 -30.90
C LEU A 128 -6.81 35.76 -31.86
N PHE A 129 -7.04 34.88 -32.83
CA PHE A 129 -8.03 35.10 -33.89
C PHE A 129 -9.49 35.20 -33.44
N PRO A 130 -10.01 34.36 -32.53
CA PRO A 130 -11.39 34.49 -32.00
C PRO A 130 -11.63 35.81 -31.26
N LEU A 131 -10.54 36.47 -30.87
CA LEU A 131 -10.54 37.62 -29.98
C LEU A 131 -10.63 38.94 -30.76
N TYR A 132 -10.11 38.98 -31.99
CA TYR A 132 -10.37 40.09 -32.92
C TYR A 132 -11.83 40.15 -33.36
N GLN A 133 -12.52 39.01 -33.45
CA GLN A 133 -13.95 38.99 -33.76
C GLN A 133 -14.82 39.57 -32.64
N LEU A 134 -14.36 39.50 -31.38
CA LEU A 134 -15.05 40.16 -30.27
C LEU A 134 -15.08 41.68 -30.45
N LYS A 135 -14.06 42.30 -31.05
CA LYS A 135 -14.05 43.75 -31.32
C LYS A 135 -15.22 44.21 -32.21
N LEU A 136 -15.76 43.32 -33.06
CA LEU A 136 -16.91 43.61 -33.93
C LEU A 136 -18.26 43.38 -33.22
N ILE A 137 -18.28 42.64 -32.11
CA ILE A 137 -19.51 42.19 -31.41
C ILE A 137 -19.67 42.89 -30.04
N ILE A 138 -18.60 43.46 -29.50
CA ILE A 138 -18.62 44.15 -28.20
C ILE A 138 -19.42 45.47 -28.29
N PRO A 139 -20.43 45.69 -27.42
CA PRO A 139 -21.21 46.91 -27.40
C PRO A 139 -20.41 48.13 -26.92
N ASN A 140 -20.69 49.32 -27.48
CA ASN A 140 -20.00 50.60 -27.24
C ASN A 140 -19.87 51.05 -25.77
N GLN A 141 -20.61 50.43 -24.85
CA GLN A 141 -20.51 50.71 -23.41
C GLN A 141 -19.26 50.10 -22.76
N VAL A 142 -18.72 49.04 -23.37
CA VAL A 142 -17.52 48.35 -22.86
C VAL A 142 -16.26 49.07 -23.33
N THR A 143 -16.31 49.69 -24.52
CA THR A 143 -15.18 50.46 -25.08
C THR A 143 -14.88 51.72 -24.27
N THR A 144 -15.91 52.39 -23.73
CA THR A 144 -15.74 53.58 -22.88
C THR A 144 -15.11 53.25 -21.53
N ILE A 145 -15.43 52.09 -20.94
CA ILE A 145 -14.80 51.61 -19.70
C ILE A 145 -13.33 51.24 -19.96
N MET A 146 -13.02 50.63 -21.11
CA MET A 146 -11.64 50.30 -21.49
C MET A 146 -10.76 51.54 -21.67
N GLU A 147 -11.29 52.61 -22.28
CA GLU A 147 -10.60 53.91 -22.39
C GLU A 147 -10.35 54.55 -21.02
N GLN A 148 -11.32 54.49 -20.09
CA GLN A 148 -11.19 55.06 -18.74
C GLN A 148 -10.04 54.44 -17.94
N TYR A 149 -9.77 53.15 -18.12
CA TYR A 149 -8.69 52.42 -17.42
C TYR A 149 -7.40 52.30 -18.24
N ASN A 150 -7.35 52.89 -19.44
CA ASN A 150 -6.22 52.79 -20.38
C ASN A 150 -5.79 51.34 -20.66
N LEU A 151 -6.75 50.40 -20.65
CA LEU A 151 -6.48 48.98 -20.83
C LEU A 151 -6.66 48.61 -22.29
N ASN A 152 -5.59 48.08 -22.89
CA ASN A 152 -5.65 47.62 -24.27
C ASN A 152 -6.42 46.30 -24.34
N LEU A 153 -7.36 46.19 -25.29
CA LEU A 153 -8.25 45.03 -25.44
C LEU A 153 -7.46 43.73 -25.60
N GLU A 154 -6.32 43.80 -26.30
CA GLU A 154 -5.38 42.70 -26.46
C GLU A 154 -4.78 42.22 -25.13
N GLN A 155 -4.47 43.14 -24.20
CA GLN A 155 -3.91 42.80 -22.88
C GLN A 155 -4.94 42.12 -21.98
N ILE A 156 -6.18 42.65 -21.94
CA ILE A 156 -7.28 42.04 -21.16
C ILE A 156 -7.49 40.60 -21.60
N ILE A 157 -7.42 40.38 -22.90
CA ILE A 157 -7.68 39.09 -23.52
C ILE A 157 -6.55 38.08 -23.24
N VAL A 158 -5.29 38.50 -23.37
CA VAL A 158 -4.15 37.68 -22.97
C VAL A 158 -4.24 37.32 -21.49
N PHE A 159 -4.72 38.24 -20.66
CA PHE A 159 -4.93 38.00 -19.23
C PHE A 159 -6.03 36.98 -18.95
N VAL A 160 -7.19 37.09 -19.63
CA VAL A 160 -8.30 36.14 -19.51
C VAL A 160 -7.89 34.75 -20.01
N TRP A 161 -7.15 34.68 -21.12
CA TRP A 161 -6.67 33.41 -21.66
C TRP A 161 -5.61 32.78 -20.75
N GLY A 162 -4.69 33.58 -20.22
CA GLY A 162 -3.71 33.15 -19.22
C GLY A 162 -4.39 32.64 -17.95
N ALA A 163 -5.42 33.33 -17.45
CA ALA A 163 -6.21 32.89 -16.31
C ALA A 163 -6.96 31.58 -16.58
N MET A 164 -7.50 31.39 -17.78
CA MET A 164 -8.09 30.12 -18.21
C MET A 164 -7.05 28.99 -18.20
N ILE A 165 -5.87 29.16 -18.82
CA ILE A 165 -4.82 28.13 -18.78
C ILE A 165 -4.40 27.82 -17.35
N PHE A 166 -4.24 28.84 -16.52
CA PHE A 166 -3.85 28.69 -15.13
C PHE A 166 -4.87 27.88 -14.33
N THR A 167 -6.17 28.13 -14.53
CA THR A 167 -7.22 27.33 -13.87
C THR A 167 -7.21 25.87 -14.31
N TRP A 168 -6.94 25.57 -15.60
CA TRP A 168 -6.76 24.20 -16.08
C TRP A 168 -5.52 23.50 -15.49
N ILE A 169 -4.40 24.22 -15.31
CA ILE A 169 -3.20 23.70 -14.63
C ILE A 169 -3.50 23.36 -13.18
N ILE A 170 -4.18 24.25 -12.45
CA ILE A 170 -4.58 24.01 -11.06
C ILE A 170 -5.50 22.80 -10.97
N LEU A 171 -6.49 22.68 -11.86
CA LEU A 171 -7.40 21.54 -11.89
C LEU A 171 -6.63 20.23 -12.12
N GLY A 172 -5.71 20.23 -13.09
CA GLY A 172 -4.81 19.10 -13.36
C GLY A 172 -3.98 18.71 -12.14
N PHE A 173 -3.46 19.69 -11.40
CA PHE A 173 -2.70 19.46 -10.17
C PHE A 173 -3.58 18.89 -9.05
N ILE A 174 -4.80 19.38 -8.87
CA ILE A 174 -5.77 18.83 -7.89
C ILE A 174 -6.06 17.35 -8.20
N TYR A 175 -6.29 17.01 -9.47
CA TYR A 175 -6.50 15.63 -9.89
C TYR A 175 -5.25 14.76 -9.68
N LEU A 176 -4.06 15.31 -9.90
CA LEU A 176 -2.79 14.63 -9.64
C LEU A 176 -2.60 14.35 -8.14
N VAL A 177 -2.86 15.33 -7.28
CA VAL A 177 -2.78 15.17 -5.82
C VAL A 177 -3.82 14.17 -5.33
N LYS A 178 -5.06 14.23 -5.83
CA LYS A 178 -6.11 13.25 -5.52
C LYS A 178 -5.71 11.83 -5.96
N PHE A 179 -5.03 11.71 -7.09
CA PHE A 179 -4.49 10.45 -7.59
C PHE A 179 -3.36 9.91 -6.69
N ILE A 180 -2.42 10.76 -6.26
CA ILE A 180 -1.35 10.39 -5.32
C ILE A 180 -1.96 9.98 -3.97
N ARG A 181 -2.91 10.75 -3.44
CA ARG A 181 -3.60 10.42 -2.18
C ARG A 181 -4.35 9.09 -2.25
N SER A 182 -4.95 8.77 -3.40
CA SER A 182 -5.58 7.47 -3.64
C SER A 182 -4.60 6.30 -3.63
N ARG A 183 -3.28 6.53 -3.78
CA ARG A 183 -2.23 5.51 -3.70
C ARG A 183 -1.69 5.32 -2.27
N TYR A 184 -1.81 6.33 -1.42
CA TYR A 184 -1.23 6.36 -0.07
C TYR A 184 -2.23 6.05 1.08
N ASN A 185 -3.47 5.64 0.78
CA ASN A 185 -4.41 5.21 1.80
C ASN A 185 -4.61 3.69 1.79
N PRO A 186 -3.77 2.90 2.48
CA PRO A 186 -3.99 1.48 2.69
C PRO A 186 -5.07 1.17 3.73
N ALA A 187 -5.72 2.17 4.34
CA ALA A 187 -6.53 2.02 5.55
C ALA A 187 -8.06 2.05 5.34
N ILE A 188 -8.58 1.64 4.18
CA ILE A 188 -10.02 1.31 4.04
C ILE A 188 -10.18 0.18 3.03
N GLN A 189 -10.03 -1.06 3.49
CA GLN A 189 -10.79 -2.24 3.06
C GLN A 189 -10.50 -3.41 3.99
#